data_AF-F0LMK6-F1
#
_entry.id   AF-F0LMK6-F1
#
_cell.length_a   1.000
_cell.length_b   1.000
_cell.length_c   1.000
_cell.angle_alpha   90.00
_cell.angle_beta   90.00
_cell.angle_gamma   90.00
#
_symmetry.space_group_name_H-M   'P 1'
#
loop_
_entity.id
_entity.type
_entity.pdbx_description
1 polymer ?
#
loop_
_entity_poly.entity_id
_entity_poly.type
_entity_poly.pdbx_seq_one_letter_code
_entity_poly.pdbx_strand_id
1 'polypeptide(L)'
;MKKMVTIIVLLIVGGAIATWSHIKEEKRVVVLQATFKMGGITYEGYKIQGDTLIFEFKRTGDVFTQAIVKKEVKVGIEDFPARVVVEVNTNGNVKRYEAELIFDGDDERVYKASEL
;
A
#
# COMPACT_ATOMS: atom_id res chain seq x y z
N MET A 1 54.82 9.56 7.48
CA MET A 1 53.94 8.42 7.14
C MET A 1 52.75 8.45 8.09
N LYS A 2 51.65 9.07 7.67
CA LYS A 2 50.44 9.27 8.49
C LYS A 2 49.31 8.41 7.93
N LYS A 3 48.69 7.64 8.83
CA LYS A 3 47.56 6.75 8.62
C LYS A 3 46.30 7.57 8.27
N MET A 4 45.48 7.11 7.33
CA MET A 4 44.06 7.47 7.20
C MET A 4 43.31 6.23 6.71
N VAL A 5 42.81 5.39 7.61
CA VAL A 5 41.46 5.43 8.20
C VAL A 5 40.39 5.26 7.12
N THR A 6 40.00 4.00 6.94
CA THR A 6 38.73 3.57 6.32
C THR A 6 37.57 4.23 7.06
N ILE A 7 36.79 5.04 6.36
CA ILE A 7 35.52 5.55 6.89
C ILE A 7 34.40 4.89 6.10
N ILE A 8 33.75 3.92 6.74
CA ILE A 8 32.45 3.40 6.37
C ILE A 8 31.44 4.41 6.93
N VAL A 9 30.79 5.21 6.09
CA VAL A 9 29.62 5.99 6.50
C VAL A 9 28.37 5.25 6.04
N LEU A 10 27.77 4.55 6.99
CA LEU A 10 26.36 4.17 6.96
C LEU A 10 25.54 5.45 7.18
N LEU A 11 24.84 5.93 6.15
CA LEU A 11 23.75 6.89 6.30
C LEU A 11 22.47 6.25 5.78
N ILE A 12 21.80 5.56 6.69
CA ILE A 12 20.36 5.33 6.67
C ILE A 12 19.74 6.70 6.93
N VAL A 13 19.46 7.45 5.88
CA VAL A 13 18.69 8.69 5.96
C VAL A 13 17.66 8.68 4.85
N GLY A 14 16.41 8.72 5.27
CA GLY A 14 15.30 9.21 4.47
C GLY A 14 14.80 8.18 3.46
N GLY A 15 13.57 7.70 3.69
CA GLY A 15 12.81 6.89 2.74
C GLY A 15 13.01 7.41 1.33
N ALA A 16 13.40 6.50 0.45
CA ALA A 16 13.59 6.72 -0.96
C ALA A 16 12.28 7.21 -1.59
N ILE A 17 12.05 8.52 -1.53
CA ILE A 17 11.21 9.26 -2.49
C ILE A 17 12.08 9.49 -3.75
N ALA A 18 12.68 8.42 -4.23
CA ALA A 18 13.55 8.39 -5.40
C ALA A 18 13.16 7.17 -6.24
N THR A 19 11.94 7.20 -6.76
CA THR A 19 11.58 6.41 -7.94
C THR A 19 10.90 7.32 -8.96
N TRP A 20 11.55 8.45 -9.27
CA TRP A 20 11.34 9.12 -10.54
C TRP A 20 12.47 8.74 -11.49
N SER A 21 12.10 8.06 -12.57
CA SER A 21 12.77 7.96 -13.88
C SER A 21 13.32 6.57 -14.25
N HIS A 22 12.79 6.04 -15.37
CA HIS A 22 13.18 4.84 -16.14
C HIS A 22 12.79 3.51 -15.46
N ILE A 23 11.72 2.82 -15.86
CA ILE A 23 11.52 2.14 -17.16
C ILE A 23 10.03 2.21 -17.55
N LYS A 24 9.72 2.45 -18.85
CA LYS A 24 8.40 2.13 -19.42
C LYS A 24 8.28 0.60 -19.49
N GLU A 25 8.05 -0.01 -18.35
CA GLU A 25 7.44 -1.33 -18.28
C GLU A 25 5.93 -1.11 -18.44
N GLU A 26 5.26 -1.96 -19.19
CA GLU A 26 3.79 -2.04 -19.21
C GLU A 26 3.33 -2.48 -17.83
N LYS A 27 3.28 -1.51 -16.89
CA LYS A 27 2.82 -1.76 -15.54
C LYS A 27 1.32 -1.91 -15.58
N ARG A 28 0.83 -3.09 -15.23
CA ARG A 28 -0.58 -3.33 -15.00
C ARG A 28 -1.04 -2.48 -13.83
N VAL A 29 -2.27 -2.00 -13.88
CA VAL A 29 -2.84 -1.11 -12.87
C VAL A 29 -3.82 -1.89 -12.01
N VAL A 30 -3.60 -1.87 -10.70
CA VAL A 30 -4.61 -2.31 -9.74
C VAL A 30 -5.19 -1.11 -9.04
N VAL A 31 -6.50 -0.98 -9.11
CA VAL A 31 -7.30 0.04 -8.44
C VAL A 31 -8.02 -0.60 -7.26
N LEU A 32 -7.84 -0.08 -6.06
CA LEU A 32 -8.60 -0.47 -4.87
C LEU A 32 -9.61 0.62 -4.52
N GLN A 33 -10.89 0.25 -4.47
CA GLN A 33 -11.99 1.04 -3.92
C GLN A 33 -12.36 0.51 -2.53
N ALA A 34 -11.84 1.14 -1.48
CA ALA A 34 -12.05 0.72 -0.10
C ALA A 34 -13.07 1.63 0.62
N THR A 35 -14.00 1.04 1.35
CA THR A 35 -14.92 1.75 2.26
C THR A 35 -14.64 1.32 3.70
N PHE A 36 -14.42 2.30 4.58
CA PHE A 36 -14.14 2.12 6.00
C PHE A 36 -15.24 2.75 6.84
N LYS A 37 -15.68 2.07 7.91
CA LYS A 37 -16.63 2.61 8.90
C LYS A 37 -15.88 3.23 10.10
N MET A 38 -14.78 3.91 9.83
CA MET A 38 -13.94 4.57 10.83
C MET A 38 -13.35 5.87 10.31
N GLY A 39 -13.26 6.88 11.18
CA GLY A 39 -12.46 8.08 10.94
C GLY A 39 -10.96 7.84 11.19
N GLY A 40 -10.12 8.71 10.60
CA GLY A 40 -8.67 8.72 10.82
C GLY A 40 -7.88 7.70 10.01
N ILE A 41 -8.48 7.09 8.98
CA ILE A 41 -7.79 6.10 8.14
C ILE A 41 -6.88 6.78 7.09
N THR A 42 -5.61 6.39 7.08
CA THR A 42 -4.57 6.81 6.15
C THR A 42 -4.05 5.62 5.36
N TYR A 43 -3.69 5.85 4.10
CA TYR A 43 -3.03 4.86 3.26
C TYR A 43 -1.53 4.95 3.49
N GLU A 44 -0.89 3.83 3.80
CA GLU A 44 0.54 3.78 4.15
C GLU A 44 1.40 3.23 3.01
N GLY A 45 0.80 2.51 2.06
CA GLY A 45 1.51 1.90 0.94
C GLY A 45 0.95 0.53 0.59
N TYR A 46 1.72 -0.23 -0.18
CA TYR A 46 1.37 -1.60 -0.53
C TYR A 46 2.60 -2.49 -0.44
N LYS A 47 2.37 -3.78 -0.29
CA LYS A 47 3.39 -4.83 -0.37
C LYS A 47 2.87 -6.02 -1.17
N ILE A 48 3.78 -6.74 -1.80
CA ILE A 48 3.50 -8.01 -2.45
C ILE A 48 4.02 -9.13 -1.55
N GLN A 49 3.17 -10.11 -1.25
CA GLN A 49 3.54 -11.30 -0.49
C GLN A 49 3.11 -12.55 -1.26
N GLY A 50 4.08 -13.17 -1.95
CA GLY A 50 3.77 -14.21 -2.93
C GLY A 50 2.88 -13.64 -4.03
N ASP A 51 1.72 -14.26 -4.23
CA ASP A 51 0.73 -13.86 -5.25
C ASP A 51 -0.45 -13.04 -4.66
N THR A 52 -0.16 -12.31 -3.57
CA THR A 52 -1.14 -11.46 -2.89
C THR A 52 -0.61 -10.03 -2.86
N LEU A 53 -1.39 -9.10 -3.40
CA LEU A 53 -1.18 -7.67 -3.23
C LEU A 53 -1.91 -7.19 -1.98
N ILE A 54 -1.18 -6.58 -1.05
CA ILE A 54 -1.70 -6.09 0.22
C ILE A 54 -1.62 -4.57 0.23
N PHE A 55 -2.76 -3.89 0.30
CA PHE A 55 -2.84 -2.45 0.55
C PHE A 55 -2.86 -2.20 2.06
N GLU A 56 -1.92 -1.41 2.54
CA GLU A 56 -1.73 -1.13 3.96
C GLU A 56 -2.35 0.21 4.32
N PHE A 57 -3.22 0.18 5.32
CA PHE A 57 -3.83 1.35 5.91
C PHE A 57 -3.56 1.39 7.41
N LYS A 58 -3.49 2.60 7.94
CA LYS A 58 -3.34 2.83 9.37
C LYS A 58 -4.44 3.75 9.84
N ARG A 59 -5.03 3.43 11.00
CA ARG A 59 -5.90 4.36 11.70
C ARG A 59 -5.06 5.18 12.66
N THR A 60 -5.09 6.49 12.50
CA THR A 60 -4.39 7.46 13.35
C THR A 60 -5.39 8.38 14.07
N GLY A 61 -5.01 8.85 15.25
CA GLY A 61 -5.81 9.77 16.06
C GLY A 61 -6.24 9.21 17.41
N ASP A 62 -6.41 10.11 18.38
CA ASP A 62 -6.72 9.77 19.79
C ASP A 62 -8.23 9.57 20.03
N VAL A 63 -9.07 9.97 19.07
CA VAL A 63 -10.53 9.86 19.14
C VAL A 63 -11.03 9.00 18.01
N PHE A 64 -11.59 7.85 18.36
CA PHE A 64 -12.18 6.91 17.41
C PHE A 64 -13.57 7.38 16.96
N THR A 65 -13.61 8.34 16.05
CA THR A 65 -14.87 8.77 15.42
C THR A 65 -15.41 7.67 14.50
N GLN A 66 -16.72 7.47 14.55
CA GLN A 66 -17.45 6.65 13.58
C GLN A 66 -17.79 7.53 12.39
N ALA A 67 -17.22 7.20 11.23
CA ALA A 67 -17.45 7.91 9.97
C ALA A 67 -17.37 6.90 8.82
N ILE A 68 -18.09 7.16 7.74
CA ILE A 68 -17.93 6.39 6.50
C ILE A 68 -16.89 7.11 5.64
N VAL A 69 -15.74 6.47 5.43
CA VAL A 69 -14.63 7.01 4.64
C VAL A 69 -14.41 6.12 3.42
N LYS A 70 -14.44 6.72 2.23
CA LYS A 70 -14.10 6.04 0.97
C LYS A 70 -12.68 6.41 0.55
N LYS A 71 -11.92 5.43 0.08
CA LYS A 71 -10.58 5.59 -0.48
C LYS A 71 -10.50 4.92 -1.83
N GLU A 72 -9.90 5.60 -2.79
CA GLU A 72 -9.46 5.01 -4.04
C GLU A 72 -7.94 5.09 -4.09
N VAL A 73 -7.29 3.97 -4.38
CA VAL A 73 -5.83 3.87 -4.49
C VAL A 73 -5.50 3.16 -5.79
N LYS A 74 -4.52 3.66 -6.53
CA LYS A 74 -4.03 3.05 -7.77
C LYS A 74 -2.56 2.72 -7.63
N VAL A 75 -2.17 1.51 -8.02
CA VAL A 75 -0.77 1.07 -8.01
C VAL A 75 -0.43 0.39 -9.32
N GLY A 76 0.76 0.70 -9.85
CA GLY A 76 1.31 0.00 -11.01
C GLY A 76 2.15 -1.18 -10.54
N ILE A 77 1.87 -2.37 -11.07
CA ILE A 77 2.53 -3.64 -10.73
C ILE A 77 2.97 -4.36 -12.00
N GLU A 78 3.92 -5.27 -11.86
CA GLU A 78 4.47 -6.05 -12.99
C GLU A 78 3.43 -7.06 -13.51
N ASP A 79 2.80 -7.80 -12.59
CA ASP A 79 1.80 -8.82 -12.90
C ASP A 79 0.58 -8.70 -11.99
N PHE A 80 -0.59 -9.10 -12.50
CA PHE A 80 -1.79 -9.11 -11.67
C PHE A 80 -1.72 -10.19 -10.59
N PRO A 81 -2.04 -9.85 -9.34
CA PRO A 81 -2.04 -10.82 -8.26
C PRO A 81 -3.25 -11.74 -8.38
N ALA A 82 -3.16 -12.96 -7.83
CA ALA A 82 -4.33 -13.81 -7.62
C ALA A 82 -5.28 -13.24 -6.57
N ARG A 83 -4.77 -12.49 -5.58
CA ARG A 83 -5.58 -11.94 -4.49
C ARG A 83 -5.20 -10.51 -4.14
N VAL A 84 -6.20 -9.73 -3.75
CA VAL A 84 -6.02 -8.38 -3.21
C VAL A 84 -6.57 -8.33 -1.80
N VAL A 85 -5.77 -7.83 -0.86
CA VAL A 85 -6.11 -7.74 0.55
C VAL A 85 -5.93 -6.30 1.03
N VAL A 86 -6.85 -5.85 1.87
CA VAL A 86 -6.74 -4.62 2.64
C VAL A 86 -6.31 -4.97 4.05
N GLU A 87 -5.17 -4.45 4.48
CA GLU A 87 -4.66 -4.56 5.84
C GLU A 87 -4.87 -3.23 6.56
N VAL A 88 -5.54 -3.25 7.72
CA VAL A 88 -5.80 -2.08 8.54
C VAL A 88 -5.14 -2.26 9.89
N ASN A 89 -4.17 -1.40 10.23
CA ASN A 89 -3.56 -1.33 11.55
C ASN A 89 -4.23 -0.23 12.38
N THR A 90 -4.90 -0.63 13.45
CA THR A 90 -5.48 0.27 14.46
C THR A 90 -4.72 0.09 15.77
N ASN A 91 -3.78 1.00 16.06
CA ASN A 91 -2.98 0.99 17.30
C ASN A 91 -2.33 -0.36 17.62
N GLY A 92 -1.78 -1.03 16.60
CA GLY A 92 -1.13 -2.34 16.73
C GLY A 92 -2.07 -3.54 16.53
N ASN A 93 -3.40 -3.32 16.50
CA ASN A 93 -4.34 -4.35 16.12
C ASN A 93 -4.49 -4.37 14.59
N VAL A 94 -4.06 -5.47 13.96
CA VAL A 94 -4.10 -5.64 12.50
C VAL A 94 -5.29 -6.49 12.10
N LYS A 95 -6.14 -5.94 11.24
CA LYS A 95 -7.23 -6.66 10.57
C LYS A 95 -6.97 -6.74 9.07
N ARG A 96 -7.40 -7.83 8.44
CA ARG A 96 -7.27 -8.05 7.00
C ARG A 96 -8.61 -8.41 6.40
N TYR A 97 -8.89 -7.85 5.23
CA TYR A 97 -10.11 -8.08 4.46
C TYR A 97 -9.73 -8.37 3.01
N GLU A 98 -10.31 -9.40 2.41
CA GLU A 98 -10.13 -9.66 0.99
C GLU A 98 -10.99 -8.70 0.17
N ALA A 99 -10.42 -8.19 -0.93
CA ALA A 99 -11.12 -7.32 -1.86
C ALA A 99 -11.68 -8.13 -3.03
N GLU A 100 -12.90 -7.79 -3.45
CA GLU A 100 -13.60 -8.44 -4.55
C GLU A 100 -13.22 -7.79 -5.87
N LEU A 101 -12.87 -8.60 -6.89
CA LEU A 101 -12.65 -8.11 -8.25
C LEU A 101 -13.99 -7.70 -8.88
N ILE A 102 -14.11 -6.43 -9.26
CA ILE A 102 -15.33 -5.86 -9.85
C ILE A 102 -15.14 -5.43 -11.31
N PHE A 103 -13.90 -5.39 -11.80
CA PHE A 103 -13.57 -5.13 -13.19
C PHE A 103 -12.27 -5.85 -13.55
N ASP A 104 -12.29 -6.60 -14.65
CA ASP A 104 -11.15 -7.36 -15.18
C ASP A 104 -10.86 -6.91 -16.62
N GLY A 105 -9.91 -5.99 -16.77
CA GLY A 105 -9.37 -5.57 -18.05
C GLY A 105 -7.93 -6.05 -18.22
N ASP A 106 -7.42 -5.95 -19.46
CA ASP A 106 -6.10 -6.46 -19.81
C ASP A 106 -4.96 -5.75 -19.07
N ASP A 107 -5.06 -4.42 -18.91
CA ASP A 107 -4.07 -3.58 -18.26
C ASP A 107 -4.54 -2.98 -16.93
N GLU A 108 -5.83 -3.07 -16.61
CA GLU A 108 -6.40 -2.52 -15.38
C GLU A 108 -7.37 -3.51 -14.72
N ARG A 109 -7.22 -3.70 -13.41
CA ARG A 109 -8.19 -4.41 -12.56
C ARG A 109 -8.67 -3.52 -11.43
N VAL A 110 -9.97 -3.54 -11.17
CA VAL A 110 -10.57 -2.80 -10.06
C VAL A 110 -11.09 -3.77 -9.01
N TYR A 111 -10.70 -3.53 -7.77
CA TYR A 111 -11.11 -4.31 -6.61
C TYR A 111 -11.87 -3.44 -5.63
N LYS A 112 -12.87 -4.02 -4.97
CA LYS A 112 -13.68 -3.36 -3.96
C LYS A 112 -13.55 -4.07 -2.62
N ALA A 113 -13.27 -3.30 -1.57
CA ALA A 113 -13.27 -3.80 -0.21
C ALA A 113 -14.19 -2.95 0.66
N SER A 114 -14.91 -3.57 1.57
CA SER A 114 -15.70 -2.87 2.58
C SER A 114 -15.38 -3.48 3.94
N GLU A 115 -14.87 -2.66 4.84
CA GLU A 115 -14.79 -3.04 6.25
C GLU A 115 -16.21 -3.03 6.83
N LEU A 116 -16.75 -4.22 7.08
CA LEU A 116 -18.09 -4.43 7.63
C LEU A 116 -18.14 -4.18 9.13
#